data_AF-A0A812N6D1-F1
#
_entry.id   AF-A0A812N6D1-F1
#
_cell.length_a   1.000
_cell.length_b   1.000
_cell.length_c   1.000
_cell.angle_alpha   90.00
_cell.angle_beta   90.00
_cell.angle_gamma   90.00
#
_symmetry.space_group_name_H-M   'P 1'
#
loop_
_entity.id
_entity.type
_entity.pdbx_description
1 polymer ?
#
loop_
_entity_poly.entity_id
_entity_poly.type
_entity_poly.pdbx_seq_one_letter_code
_entity_poly.pdbx_strand_id
1 'polypeptide(L)'
;MAAAQICRKQTRALSALCACLLCIGTLDLLVSRAWATYPRRDAALGYYTAALKGAARVTNYEPQSTMFKRLAKLHYRAAELRRQRKWDGASAVYRTALTLYTSMPPPKEVPSFAAAACTWLNLALTEKNNGHFDTARRVFQDGTRFVQELMQKDLDVRIDGQNRLRSRTVDATSSSEVQVACKWLATLLVAWGLLETKLGFRLRAKVLAERAANLDVSKAKVLSWKVVQGV
;
A
#
# COMPACT_ATOMS: atom_id res chain seq x y z
N MET A 1 63.35 -0.77 17.83
CA MET A 1 64.66 -0.30 17.33
C MET A 1 64.70 -0.50 15.81
N ALA A 2 65.05 0.57 15.09
CA ALA A 2 65.59 0.67 13.72
C ALA A 2 64.91 -0.15 12.60
N ALA A 3 64.28 0.47 11.59
CA ALA A 3 64.91 1.12 10.41
C ALA A 3 65.67 0.10 9.53
N ALA A 4 65.62 0.08 8.20
CA ALA A 4 65.34 1.09 7.19
C ALA A 4 65.04 0.35 5.85
N GLN A 5 64.12 0.87 5.02
CA GLN A 5 64.40 1.51 3.71
C GLN A 5 65.15 0.67 2.66
N ILE A 6 64.57 0.60 1.47
CA ILE A 6 65.13 1.12 0.20
C ILE A 6 64.01 0.93 -0.86
N CYS A 7 63.35 2.02 -1.26
CA CYS A 7 63.72 2.90 -2.39
C CYS A 7 63.11 2.38 -3.70
N ARG A 8 62.11 3.11 -4.23
CA ARG A 8 62.27 4.08 -5.34
C ARG A 8 61.76 3.40 -6.63
N LYS A 9 60.92 3.99 -7.45
CA LYS A 9 60.79 5.40 -7.82
C LYS A 9 59.50 5.51 -8.67
N GLN A 10 58.63 6.49 -8.38
CA GLN A 10 58.45 7.72 -9.20
C GLN A 10 57.56 7.48 -10.44
N THR A 11 56.61 8.33 -10.81
CA THR A 11 56.45 9.76 -10.52
C THR A 11 55.10 10.23 -11.06
N ARG A 12 54.43 11.10 -10.28
CA ARG A 12 53.83 12.40 -10.65
C ARG A 12 52.68 12.39 -11.70
N ALA A 13 51.66 13.22 -11.60
CA ALA A 13 51.51 14.55 -11.00
C ALA A 13 50.00 14.81 -10.87
N LEU A 14 49.50 15.36 -9.74
CA LEU A 14 49.19 16.79 -9.53
C LEU A 14 48.05 17.29 -10.45
N SER A 15 47.03 18.05 -10.04
CA SER A 15 46.70 18.77 -8.80
C SER A 15 45.48 19.66 -9.11
N ALA A 16 44.70 20.01 -8.07
CA ALA A 16 43.88 21.24 -7.97
C ALA A 16 42.62 21.30 -8.89
N LEU A 17 41.46 21.78 -8.45
CA LEU A 17 41.21 23.06 -7.80
C LEU A 17 39.99 23.03 -6.86
N CYS A 18 40.20 23.70 -5.74
CA CYS A 18 39.28 24.09 -4.70
C CYS A 18 38.65 25.46 -5.04
N ALA A 19 37.48 25.72 -4.45
CA ALA A 19 36.92 27.04 -4.12
C ALA A 19 36.54 28.02 -5.25
N CYS A 20 35.24 28.35 -5.29
CA CYS A 20 34.77 29.71 -5.55
C CYS A 20 33.62 30.03 -4.59
N LEU A 21 33.90 30.93 -3.64
CA LEU A 21 32.92 31.62 -2.79
C LEU A 21 32.81 33.08 -3.27
N LEU A 22 31.56 33.56 -3.27
CA LEU A 22 31.10 34.95 -3.00
C LEU A 22 31.39 36.06 -4.01
N CYS A 23 30.31 36.73 -4.45
CA CYS A 23 29.99 38.17 -4.32
C CYS A 23 28.67 38.44 -5.08
N ILE A 24 27.76 39.39 -4.80
CA ILE A 24 27.39 40.37 -3.76
C ILE A 24 25.95 40.79 -4.14
N GLY A 25 25.10 41.15 -3.18
CA GLY A 25 23.82 41.80 -3.47
C GLY A 25 22.92 41.96 -2.25
N THR A 26 23.26 42.89 -1.37
CA THR A 26 22.44 43.34 -0.23
C THR A 26 21.29 44.24 -0.69
N LEU A 27 20.07 44.00 -0.19
CA LEU A 27 19.23 44.99 0.52
C LEU A 27 17.81 44.44 0.73
N ASP A 28 17.47 44.39 2.02
CA ASP A 28 16.23 44.86 2.62
C ASP A 28 14.98 43.98 2.83
N LEU A 29 14.53 44.14 4.08
CA LEU A 29 13.16 44.20 4.59
C LEU A 29 12.38 42.88 4.81
N LEU A 30 12.53 42.36 6.04
CA LEU A 30 11.41 42.20 6.99
C LEU A 30 10.09 41.66 6.41
N VAL A 31 10.03 40.37 6.10
CA VAL A 31 8.74 39.67 5.97
C VAL A 31 8.77 38.34 6.72
N SER A 32 8.15 38.40 7.89
CA SER A 32 7.33 37.35 8.50
C SER A 32 7.99 36.00 8.84
N ARG A 33 8.39 35.89 10.11
CA ARG A 33 8.37 34.65 10.89
C ARG A 33 6.95 34.05 10.85
N ALA A 34 6.64 33.22 9.86
CA ALA A 34 5.39 32.46 9.82
C ALA A 34 5.49 31.12 9.05
N TRP A 35 6.70 30.54 8.90
CA TRP A 35 6.88 29.28 8.15
C TRP A 35 7.37 28.12 9.02
N ALA A 36 6.90 28.04 10.26
CA ALA A 36 7.23 26.94 11.15
C ALA A 36 5.94 26.35 11.74
N THR A 37 5.30 25.43 11.00
CA THR A 37 4.64 24.21 11.54
C THR A 37 3.89 23.33 10.53
N TYR A 38 3.72 23.67 9.24
CA TYR A 38 2.78 22.93 8.35
C TYR A 38 3.24 22.27 7.03
N PRO A 39 4.53 22.00 6.69
CA PRO A 39 4.83 21.27 5.44
C PRO A 39 4.62 19.74 5.52
N ARG A 40 4.72 19.15 6.73
CA ARG A 40 4.89 17.69 6.87
C ARG A 40 3.58 16.90 6.82
N ARG A 41 2.48 17.51 7.29
CA ARG A 41 1.15 16.89 7.35
C ARG A 41 0.48 16.85 5.98
N ASP A 42 0.63 17.94 5.21
CA ASP A 42 0.04 18.06 3.88
C ASP A 42 0.77 17.18 2.85
N ALA A 43 2.10 17.06 2.94
CA ALA A 43 2.87 16.11 2.14
C ALA A 43 2.49 14.65 2.44
N ALA A 44 2.24 14.31 3.72
CA ALA A 44 1.83 12.96 4.09
C ALA A 44 0.40 12.64 3.64
N LEU A 45 -0.53 13.60 3.71
CA LEU A 45 -1.87 13.47 3.11
C LEU A 45 -1.79 13.33 1.58
N GLY A 46 -0.85 14.02 0.92
CA GLY A 46 -0.53 13.84 -0.50
C GLY A 46 -0.05 12.42 -0.82
N TYR A 47 0.78 11.83 0.05
CA TYR A 47 1.23 10.44 -0.09
C TYR A 47 0.08 9.43 0.08
N TYR A 48 -0.79 9.59 1.09
CA TYR A 48 -1.94 8.68 1.27
C TYR A 48 -3.01 8.87 0.19
N THR A 49 -3.15 10.09 -0.35
CA THR A 49 -3.93 10.38 -1.54
C THR A 49 -3.39 9.62 -2.76
N ALA A 50 -2.08 9.63 -2.98
CA ALA A 50 -1.45 8.86 -4.05
C ALA A 50 -1.52 7.34 -3.81
N ALA A 51 -1.36 6.88 -2.57
CA ALA A 51 -1.42 5.46 -2.21
C ALA A 51 -2.83 4.87 -2.35
N LEU A 52 -3.88 5.64 -1.98
CA LEU A 52 -5.26 5.24 -2.22
C LEU A 52 -5.58 5.23 -3.73
N LYS A 53 -5.00 6.16 -4.51
CA LYS A 53 -5.17 6.21 -5.97
C LYS A 53 -4.53 5.03 -6.70
N GLY A 54 -3.52 4.37 -6.14
CA GLY A 54 -2.80 3.31 -6.84
C GLY A 54 -2.30 3.78 -8.21
N ALA A 55 -2.70 3.09 -9.28
CA ALA A 55 -2.35 3.42 -10.67
C ALA A 55 -3.39 4.29 -11.40
N ALA A 56 -4.40 4.85 -10.71
CA ALA A 56 -5.45 5.66 -11.33
C ALA A 56 -4.84 6.89 -12.03
N ARG A 57 -4.83 6.84 -13.35
CA ARG A 57 -4.37 7.91 -14.25
C ARG A 57 -5.53 8.89 -14.50
N VAL A 58 -5.39 10.07 -13.87
CA VAL A 58 -5.78 11.42 -14.36
C VAL A 58 -7.31 11.66 -14.51
N THR A 59 -7.90 12.77 -14.08
CA THR A 59 -7.88 14.06 -14.80
C THR A 59 -8.60 15.21 -14.07
N ASN A 60 -8.06 16.41 -14.30
CA ASN A 60 -8.69 17.72 -14.48
C ASN A 60 -9.64 18.29 -13.40
N TYR A 61 -9.12 19.29 -12.67
CA TYR A 61 -9.81 20.45 -12.06
C TYR A 61 -11.08 20.23 -11.21
N GLU A 62 -11.57 19.01 -11.00
CA GLU A 62 -12.68 18.77 -10.08
C GLU A 62 -12.20 18.69 -8.62
N PRO A 63 -12.92 19.30 -7.67
CA PRO A 63 -12.66 19.11 -6.25
C PRO A 63 -12.79 17.63 -5.89
N GLN A 64 -11.81 17.11 -5.15
CA GLN A 64 -11.88 15.73 -4.64
C GLN A 64 -13.18 15.48 -3.86
N SER A 65 -13.75 14.29 -4.03
CA SER A 65 -14.94 13.82 -3.36
C SER A 65 -14.77 13.83 -1.83
N THR A 66 -15.85 14.14 -1.11
CA THR A 66 -15.85 14.18 0.35
C THR A 66 -15.44 12.84 0.95
N MET A 67 -15.91 11.74 0.36
CA MET A 67 -15.56 10.37 0.74
C MET A 67 -14.05 10.13 0.62
N PHE A 68 -13.45 10.48 -0.53
CA PHE A 68 -12.02 10.30 -0.75
C PHE A 68 -11.16 11.12 0.22
N LYS A 69 -11.50 12.40 0.44
CA LYS A 69 -10.83 13.25 1.45
C LYS A 69 -10.90 12.64 2.85
N ARG A 70 -12.05 12.09 3.23
CA ARG A 70 -12.26 11.49 4.55
C ARG A 70 -11.48 10.19 4.70
N LEU A 71 -11.48 9.32 3.69
CA LEU A 71 -10.66 8.11 3.66
C LEU A 71 -9.17 8.43 3.79
N ALA A 72 -8.65 9.39 3.02
CA ALA A 72 -7.25 9.79 3.10
C ALA A 72 -6.85 10.28 4.51
N LYS A 73 -7.71 11.10 5.14
CA LYS A 73 -7.49 11.56 6.53
C LYS A 73 -7.48 10.40 7.54
N LEU A 74 -8.40 9.45 7.41
CA LEU A 74 -8.46 8.29 8.31
C LEU A 74 -7.26 7.35 8.12
N HIS A 75 -6.88 7.05 6.89
CA HIS A 75 -5.69 6.23 6.59
C HIS A 75 -4.41 6.87 7.12
N TYR A 76 -4.24 8.18 6.92
CA TYR A 76 -3.12 8.92 7.48
C TYR A 76 -3.09 8.82 9.02
N ARG A 77 -4.23 9.07 9.67
CA ARG A 77 -4.34 8.98 11.14
C ARG A 77 -4.04 7.57 11.65
N ALA A 78 -4.58 6.54 11.02
CA ALA A 78 -4.30 5.15 11.40
C ALA A 78 -2.82 4.81 11.25
N ALA A 79 -2.17 5.31 10.20
CA ALA A 79 -0.74 5.11 10.02
C ALA A 79 0.12 5.83 11.06
N GLU A 80 -0.24 7.05 11.48
CA GLU A 80 0.41 7.73 12.61
C GLU A 80 0.30 6.89 13.89
N LEU A 81 -0.88 6.36 14.18
CA LEU A 81 -1.12 5.51 15.35
C LEU A 81 -0.30 4.22 15.28
N ARG A 82 -0.19 3.58 14.12
CA ARG A 82 0.69 2.41 13.90
C ARG A 82 2.16 2.72 14.15
N ARG A 83 2.66 3.88 13.71
CA ARG A 83 4.05 4.31 13.97
C ARG A 83 4.31 4.49 15.46
N GLN A 84 3.31 4.94 16.21
CA GLN A 84 3.34 5.06 17.67
C GLN A 84 3.03 3.73 18.40
N ARG A 85 2.87 2.61 17.68
CA ARG A 85 2.44 1.30 18.21
C ARG A 85 1.11 1.34 18.98
N LYS A 86 0.25 2.33 18.70
CA LYS A 86 -1.12 2.43 19.23
C LYS A 86 -2.06 1.61 18.36
N TRP A 87 -1.93 0.29 18.43
CA TRP A 87 -2.59 -0.63 17.51
C TRP A 87 -4.11 -0.60 17.61
N ASP A 88 -4.68 -0.65 18.82
CA ASP A 88 -6.14 -0.63 18.99
C ASP A 88 -6.76 0.65 18.44
N GLY A 89 -6.11 1.79 18.68
CA GLY A 89 -6.52 3.07 18.10
C GLY A 89 -6.45 3.06 16.57
N ALA A 90 -5.37 2.51 15.99
CA ALA A 90 -5.26 2.38 14.54
C ALA A 90 -6.34 1.47 13.94
N SER A 91 -6.63 0.34 14.59
CA SER A 91 -7.69 -0.58 14.19
C SER A 91 -9.06 0.08 14.26
N ALA A 92 -9.36 0.82 15.32
CA ALA A 92 -10.61 1.58 15.44
C ALA A 92 -10.77 2.60 14.29
N VAL A 93 -9.70 3.31 13.93
CA VAL A 93 -9.74 4.26 12.81
C VAL A 93 -9.98 3.55 11.47
N TYR A 94 -9.38 2.39 11.22
CA TYR A 94 -9.67 1.62 10.00
C TYR A 94 -11.10 1.07 9.98
N ARG A 95 -11.65 0.62 11.11
CA ARG A 95 -13.07 0.23 11.20
C ARG A 95 -13.99 1.40 10.85
N THR A 96 -13.69 2.60 11.36
CA THR A 96 -14.40 3.83 10.96
C THR A 96 -14.24 4.13 9.47
N ALA A 97 -13.10 3.84 8.85
CA ALA A 97 -12.94 3.98 7.40
C ALA A 97 -13.82 3.00 6.63
N LEU A 98 -13.98 1.76 7.13
CA LEU A 98 -14.81 0.74 6.51
C LEU A 98 -16.31 1.09 6.54
N THR A 99 -16.80 1.74 7.60
CA THR A 99 -18.20 2.19 7.67
C THR A 99 -18.52 3.27 6.64
N LEU A 100 -17.51 3.94 6.07
CA LEU A 100 -17.75 4.93 5.02
C LEU A 100 -18.21 4.31 3.70
N TYR A 101 -17.81 3.07 3.39
CA TYR A 101 -18.22 2.38 2.15
C TYR A 101 -19.72 2.07 2.10
N THR A 102 -20.39 2.02 3.26
CA THR A 102 -21.84 1.79 3.35
C THR A 102 -22.64 3.07 3.63
N SER A 103 -21.99 4.11 4.17
CA SER A 103 -22.67 5.35 4.59
C SER A 103 -22.46 6.55 3.64
N MET A 104 -21.59 6.43 2.64
CA MET A 104 -21.30 7.50 1.69
C MET A 104 -21.28 6.99 0.24
N PRO A 105 -21.57 7.85 -0.75
CA PRO A 105 -21.33 7.52 -2.15
C PRO A 105 -19.87 7.12 -2.40
N PRO A 106 -19.61 6.20 -3.35
CA PRO A 106 -18.27 5.73 -3.64
C PRO A 106 -17.35 6.88 -4.13
N PRO A 107 -16.04 6.82 -3.84
CA PRO A 107 -15.10 7.81 -4.33
C PRO A 107 -14.99 7.73 -5.86
N LYS A 108 -14.92 8.88 -6.53
CA LYS A 108 -14.75 8.96 -7.99
C LYS A 108 -13.29 8.75 -8.42
N GLU A 109 -12.36 9.00 -7.50
CA GLU A 109 -10.93 9.03 -7.76
C GLU A 109 -10.29 7.64 -7.85
N VAL A 110 -10.94 6.64 -7.25
CA VAL A 110 -10.42 5.29 -7.09
C VAL A 110 -11.59 4.32 -7.16
N PRO A 111 -11.47 3.20 -7.89
CA PRO A 111 -12.47 2.16 -7.83
C PRO A 111 -12.73 1.69 -6.39
N SER A 112 -14.01 1.55 -6.02
CA SER A 112 -14.44 1.23 -4.65
C SER A 112 -13.76 -0.02 -4.10
N PHE A 113 -13.65 -1.08 -4.92
CA PHE A 113 -13.01 -2.34 -4.55
C PHE A 113 -11.52 -2.16 -4.21
N ALA A 114 -10.80 -1.29 -4.91
CA ALA A 114 -9.38 -1.05 -4.68
C ALA A 114 -9.16 -0.30 -3.36
N ALA A 115 -9.93 0.77 -3.14
CA ALA A 115 -9.90 1.52 -1.90
C ALA A 115 -10.28 0.63 -0.70
N ALA A 116 -11.33 -0.17 -0.84
CA ALA A 116 -11.79 -1.08 0.20
C ALA A 116 -10.74 -2.16 0.51
N ALA A 117 -10.17 -2.79 -0.52
CA ALA A 117 -9.12 -3.78 -0.36
C ALA A 117 -7.91 -3.24 0.42
N CYS A 118 -7.49 -2.00 0.10
CA CYS A 118 -6.41 -1.32 0.82
C CYS A 118 -6.76 -1.11 2.31
N THR A 119 -7.99 -0.70 2.60
CA THR A 119 -8.48 -0.50 3.98
C THR A 119 -8.50 -1.81 4.77
N TRP A 120 -9.06 -2.88 4.19
CA TRP A 120 -9.11 -4.20 4.79
C TRP A 120 -7.73 -4.80 5.02
N LEU A 121 -6.83 -4.69 4.04
CA LEU A 121 -5.44 -5.14 4.16
C LEU A 121 -4.74 -4.45 5.34
N ASN A 122 -4.89 -3.13 5.43
CA ASN A 122 -4.25 -2.37 6.48
C ASN A 122 -4.83 -2.66 7.86
N LEU A 123 -6.13 -2.90 7.99
CA LEU A 123 -6.74 -3.34 9.24
C LEU A 123 -6.20 -4.72 9.65
N ALA A 124 -6.18 -5.69 8.74
CA ALA A 124 -5.72 -7.05 9.04
C ALA A 124 -4.25 -7.07 9.48
N LEU A 125 -3.39 -6.31 8.79
CA LEU A 125 -1.99 -6.15 9.17
C LEU A 125 -1.81 -5.43 10.51
N THR A 126 -2.72 -4.51 10.85
CA THR A 126 -2.72 -3.82 12.15
C THR A 126 -3.05 -4.80 13.27
N GLU A 127 -4.11 -5.58 13.13
CA GLU A 127 -4.49 -6.62 14.09
C GLU A 127 -3.39 -7.69 14.23
N LYS A 128 -2.76 -8.10 13.11
CA LYS A 128 -1.61 -9.01 13.14
C LYS A 128 -0.46 -8.45 13.98
N ASN A 129 -0.13 -7.18 13.77
CA ASN A 129 0.97 -6.53 14.48
C ASN A 129 0.65 -6.29 15.97
N ASN A 130 -0.64 -6.23 16.31
CA ASN A 130 -1.12 -6.21 17.69
C ASN A 130 -1.11 -7.60 18.37
N GLY A 131 -0.78 -8.67 17.63
CA GLY A 131 -0.85 -10.05 18.14
C GLY A 131 -2.24 -10.68 18.10
N HIS A 132 -3.26 -9.97 17.62
CA HIS A 132 -4.63 -10.49 17.48
C HIS A 132 -4.78 -11.33 16.20
N PHE A 133 -4.11 -12.47 16.13
CA PHE A 133 -4.04 -13.29 14.92
C PHE A 133 -5.40 -13.80 14.42
N ASP A 134 -6.30 -14.22 15.32
CA ASP A 134 -7.64 -14.68 14.93
C ASP A 134 -8.52 -13.54 14.43
N THR A 135 -8.37 -12.33 15.00
CA THR A 135 -9.03 -11.14 14.49
C THR A 135 -8.46 -10.76 13.12
N ALA A 136 -7.14 -10.78 12.94
CA ALA A 136 -6.51 -10.52 11.64
C ALA A 136 -7.01 -11.49 10.55
N ARG A 137 -7.14 -12.79 10.87
CA ARG A 137 -7.71 -13.79 9.97
C ARG A 137 -9.16 -13.47 9.58
N ARG A 138 -10.02 -13.16 10.55
CA ARG A 138 -11.41 -12.77 10.28
C ARG A 138 -11.48 -11.52 9.40
N VAL A 139 -10.65 -10.52 9.69
CA VAL A 139 -10.57 -9.29 8.88
C VAL A 139 -10.13 -9.60 7.43
N PHE A 140 -9.18 -10.52 7.21
CA PHE A 140 -8.84 -10.95 5.85
C PHE A 140 -10.00 -11.66 5.15
N GLN A 141 -10.71 -12.56 5.84
CA GLN A 141 -11.88 -13.25 5.30
C GLN A 141 -12.98 -12.28 4.89
N ASP A 142 -13.33 -11.36 5.80
CA ASP A 142 -14.35 -10.34 5.58
C ASP A 142 -13.96 -9.40 4.45
N GLY A 143 -12.69 -8.96 4.41
CA GLY A 143 -12.19 -8.10 3.35
C GLY A 143 -12.17 -8.76 1.98
N THR A 144 -11.76 -10.03 1.89
CA THR A 144 -11.83 -10.80 0.65
C THR A 144 -13.26 -10.92 0.14
N ARG A 145 -14.21 -11.28 1.02
CA ARG A 145 -15.63 -11.36 0.67
C ARG A 145 -16.18 -10.02 0.20
N PHE A 146 -15.94 -8.95 0.95
CA PHE A 146 -16.42 -7.60 0.63
C PHE A 146 -15.90 -7.10 -0.72
N VAL A 147 -14.63 -7.35 -1.04
CA VAL A 147 -14.06 -6.98 -2.34
C VAL A 147 -14.72 -7.78 -3.48
N GLN A 148 -15.00 -9.07 -3.27
CA GLN A 148 -15.70 -9.89 -4.27
C GLN A 148 -17.14 -9.42 -4.49
N GLU A 149 -17.84 -9.00 -3.44
CA GLU A 149 -19.19 -8.41 -3.54
C GLU A 149 -19.16 -7.11 -4.35
N LEU A 150 -18.16 -6.25 -4.13
CA LEU A 150 -17.97 -5.04 -4.94
C LEU A 150 -17.62 -5.36 -6.40
N MET A 151 -16.78 -6.37 -6.66
CA MET A 151 -16.50 -6.81 -8.03
C MET A 151 -17.76 -7.28 -8.75
N GLN A 152 -18.62 -8.04 -8.06
CA GLN A 152 -19.87 -8.52 -8.63
C GLN A 152 -20.85 -7.37 -8.89
N LYS A 153 -20.94 -6.41 -7.96
CA LYS A 153 -21.86 -5.27 -8.07
C LYS A 153 -21.41 -4.25 -9.11
N ASP A 154 -20.14 -3.87 -9.09
CA ASP A 154 -19.63 -2.73 -9.85
C ASP A 154 -19.12 -3.16 -11.24
N LEU A 155 -18.66 -4.41 -11.40
CA LEU A 155 -18.05 -4.92 -12.64
C LEU A 155 -18.83 -6.09 -13.28
N ASP A 156 -19.88 -6.61 -12.63
CA ASP A 156 -20.61 -7.83 -13.04
C ASP A 156 -19.70 -9.07 -13.20
N VAL A 157 -18.65 -9.11 -12.37
CA VAL A 157 -17.66 -10.19 -12.36
C VAL A 157 -17.68 -10.91 -11.02
N ARG A 158 -17.74 -12.25 -11.05
CA ARG A 158 -17.66 -13.13 -9.88
C ARG A 158 -16.49 -14.10 -9.99
N ILE A 159 -16.03 -14.59 -8.85
CA ILE A 159 -15.01 -15.65 -8.78
C ILE A 159 -15.72 -16.93 -8.33
N ASP A 160 -15.63 -17.98 -9.14
CA ASP A 160 -16.27 -19.26 -8.84
C ASP A 160 -15.49 -20.08 -7.79
N GLY A 161 -16.05 -21.23 -7.39
CA GLY A 161 -15.43 -22.13 -6.41
C GLY A 161 -14.09 -22.70 -6.87
N GLN A 162 -13.80 -22.66 -8.18
CA GLN A 162 -12.53 -23.05 -8.79
C GLN A 162 -11.57 -21.86 -8.93
N ASN A 163 -11.90 -20.70 -8.35
CA ASN A 163 -11.10 -19.48 -8.39
C ASN A 163 -10.90 -18.91 -9.79
N ARG A 164 -11.84 -19.20 -10.68
CA ARG A 164 -11.85 -18.66 -12.04
C ARG A 164 -12.75 -17.43 -12.08
N LEU A 165 -12.28 -16.44 -12.81
CA LEU A 165 -13.03 -15.23 -13.08
C LEU A 165 -14.16 -15.55 -14.06
N ARG A 166 -15.39 -15.22 -13.68
CA ARG A 166 -16.59 -15.37 -14.49
C ARG A 166 -17.24 -14.01 -14.63
N SER A 167 -17.39 -13.55 -15.85
CA SER A 167 -18.23 -12.41 -16.16
C SER A 167 -19.54 -12.91 -16.77
N ARG A 168 -20.62 -12.18 -16.54
CA ARG A 168 -21.88 -12.37 -17.26
C ARG A 168 -21.79 -11.79 -18.69
N THR A 169 -20.91 -10.81 -18.92
CA THR A 169 -20.64 -10.20 -20.23
C THR A 169 -19.26 -10.62 -20.75
N VAL A 170 -19.19 -11.00 -22.02
CA VAL A 170 -17.95 -11.56 -22.63
C VAL A 170 -16.79 -10.54 -22.63
N ASP A 171 -17.11 -9.23 -22.69
CA ASP A 171 -16.10 -8.16 -22.79
C ASP A 171 -15.62 -7.63 -21.44
N ALA A 172 -16.33 -7.85 -20.32
CA ALA A 172 -15.91 -7.25 -19.04
C ALA A 172 -14.63 -7.87 -18.47
N THR A 173 -14.31 -9.14 -18.78
CA THR A 173 -13.11 -9.81 -18.23
C THR A 173 -11.78 -9.21 -18.69
N SER A 174 -11.75 -8.49 -19.82
CA SER A 174 -10.54 -7.83 -20.33
C SER A 174 -10.39 -6.38 -19.83
N SER A 175 -11.40 -5.85 -19.13
CA SER A 175 -11.39 -4.49 -18.61
C SER A 175 -10.20 -4.22 -17.70
N SER A 176 -9.59 -3.04 -17.85
CA SER A 176 -8.50 -2.58 -17.00
C SER A 176 -8.91 -2.54 -15.52
N GLU A 177 -10.18 -2.22 -15.23
CA GLU A 177 -10.72 -2.20 -13.87
C GLU A 177 -10.81 -3.59 -13.24
N VAL A 178 -11.22 -4.59 -14.03
CA VAL A 178 -11.24 -6.00 -13.59
C VAL A 178 -9.84 -6.48 -13.28
N GLN A 179 -8.84 -6.12 -14.09
CA GLN A 179 -7.44 -6.43 -13.79
C GLN A 179 -6.96 -5.77 -12.49
N VAL A 180 -7.34 -4.51 -12.24
CA VAL A 180 -7.02 -3.80 -10.99
C VAL A 180 -7.70 -4.48 -9.80
N ALA A 181 -8.95 -4.91 -9.94
CA ALA A 181 -9.68 -5.63 -8.89
C ALA A 181 -9.01 -6.96 -8.55
N CYS A 182 -8.68 -7.77 -9.56
CA CYS A 182 -7.96 -9.03 -9.40
C CYS A 182 -6.60 -8.84 -8.72
N LYS A 183 -5.83 -7.80 -9.08
CA LYS A 183 -4.55 -7.47 -8.44
C LYS A 183 -4.70 -7.15 -6.95
N TRP A 184 -5.70 -6.35 -6.58
CA TRP A 184 -5.95 -6.00 -5.19
C TRP A 184 -6.44 -7.20 -4.37
N LEU A 185 -7.33 -8.00 -4.94
CA LEU A 185 -7.80 -9.22 -4.29
C LEU A 185 -6.68 -10.26 -4.13
N ALA A 186 -5.84 -10.45 -5.16
CA ALA A 186 -4.66 -11.31 -5.08
C ALA A 186 -3.69 -10.83 -3.99
N THR A 187 -3.51 -9.51 -3.85
CA THR A 187 -2.68 -8.92 -2.78
C THR A 187 -3.22 -9.25 -1.38
N LEU A 188 -4.54 -9.13 -1.18
CA LEU A 188 -5.19 -9.54 0.08
C LEU A 188 -4.96 -11.03 0.37
N LEU A 189 -5.17 -11.89 -0.62
CA LEU A 189 -5.00 -13.34 -0.49
C LEU A 189 -3.57 -13.74 -0.17
N VAL A 190 -2.57 -13.11 -0.80
CA VAL A 190 -1.15 -13.34 -0.47
C VAL A 190 -0.84 -12.91 0.97
N ALA A 191 -1.29 -11.73 1.38
CA ALA A 191 -1.05 -11.23 2.74
C ALA A 191 -1.70 -12.15 3.79
N TRP A 192 -2.90 -12.66 3.50
CA TRP A 192 -3.56 -13.66 4.33
C TRP A 192 -2.80 -14.98 4.33
N GLY A 193 -2.36 -15.48 3.17
CA GLY A 193 -1.54 -16.69 3.08
C GLY A 193 -0.28 -16.61 3.94
N LEU A 194 0.40 -15.47 3.96
CA LEU A 194 1.57 -15.24 4.81
C LEU A 194 1.25 -15.23 6.31
N LEU A 195 0.07 -14.73 6.69
CA LEU A 195 -0.41 -14.88 8.07
C LEU A 195 -0.60 -16.37 8.42
N GLU A 196 -1.27 -17.14 7.56
CA GLU A 196 -1.50 -18.56 7.78
C GLU A 196 -0.19 -19.35 7.89
N THR A 197 0.78 -19.04 7.04
CA THR A 197 2.13 -19.63 7.13
C THR A 197 2.80 -19.34 8.47
N LYS A 198 2.73 -18.08 8.93
CA LYS A 198 3.31 -17.70 10.24
C LYS A 198 2.66 -18.47 11.40
N LEU A 199 1.39 -18.82 11.25
CA LEU A 199 0.61 -19.58 12.23
C LEU A 199 0.71 -21.10 12.06
N GLY A 200 1.50 -21.59 11.10
CA GLY A 200 1.68 -23.03 10.84
C GLY A 200 0.61 -23.68 9.96
N PHE A 201 -0.39 -22.92 9.48
CA PHE A 201 -1.47 -23.43 8.60
C PHE A 201 -1.05 -23.49 7.13
N ARG A 202 -0.03 -24.31 6.83
CA ARG A 202 0.61 -24.39 5.50
C ARG A 202 -0.34 -24.73 4.36
N LEU A 203 -1.26 -25.67 4.57
CA LEU A 203 -2.25 -26.06 3.55
C LEU A 203 -3.16 -24.88 3.18
N ARG A 204 -3.62 -24.11 4.17
CA ARG A 204 -4.43 -22.90 3.91
C ARG A 204 -3.61 -21.84 3.18
N ALA A 205 -2.37 -21.63 3.59
CA ALA A 205 -1.46 -20.69 2.93
C ALA A 205 -1.24 -21.05 1.46
N LYS A 206 -1.04 -22.33 1.15
CA LYS A 206 -0.89 -22.84 -0.22
C LYS A 206 -2.14 -22.57 -1.04
N VAL A 207 -3.33 -22.92 -0.54
CA VAL A 207 -4.60 -22.64 -1.22
C VAL A 207 -4.75 -21.14 -1.49
N LEU A 208 -4.49 -20.28 -0.50
CA LEU A 208 -4.57 -18.83 -0.68
C LEU A 208 -3.59 -18.30 -1.73
N ALA A 209 -2.37 -18.83 -1.77
CA ALA A 209 -1.36 -18.47 -2.77
C ALA A 209 -1.76 -18.94 -4.18
N GLU A 210 -2.33 -20.14 -4.32
CA GLU A 210 -2.84 -20.65 -5.61
C GLU A 210 -3.99 -19.79 -6.13
N ARG A 211 -4.93 -19.43 -5.23
CA ARG A 211 -6.01 -18.48 -5.53
C ARG A 211 -5.47 -17.15 -6.02
N ALA A 212 -4.47 -16.59 -5.33
CA ALA A 212 -3.87 -15.33 -5.73
C ALA A 212 -3.16 -15.41 -7.10
N ALA A 213 -2.44 -16.51 -7.36
CA ALA A 213 -1.76 -16.74 -8.64
C ALA A 213 -2.73 -16.88 -9.82
N ASN A 214 -3.89 -17.51 -9.60
CA ASN A 214 -4.94 -17.62 -10.62
C ASN A 214 -5.58 -16.27 -10.96
N LEU A 215 -5.65 -15.35 -9.99
CA LEU A 215 -6.19 -14.00 -10.21
C LEU A 215 -5.16 -13.03 -10.80
N ASP A 216 -3.91 -13.18 -10.42
CA ASP A 216 -2.81 -12.34 -10.88
C ASP A 216 -1.54 -13.19 -11.04
N VAL A 217 -1.18 -13.46 -12.30
CA VAL A 217 -0.03 -14.29 -12.68
C VAL A 217 1.28 -13.75 -12.08
N SER A 218 1.39 -12.44 -11.80
CA SER A 218 2.57 -11.88 -11.14
C SER A 218 2.79 -12.44 -9.72
N LYS A 219 1.75 -13.02 -9.10
CA LYS A 219 1.80 -13.67 -7.80
C LYS A 219 2.16 -15.16 -7.86
N ALA A 220 2.31 -15.76 -9.04
CA ALA A 220 2.71 -17.16 -9.18
C ALA A 220 4.05 -17.47 -8.47
N LYS A 221 4.97 -16.50 -8.42
CA LYS A 221 6.24 -16.63 -7.70
C LYS A 221 6.08 -16.86 -6.19
N VAL A 222 4.93 -16.52 -5.59
CA VAL A 222 4.66 -16.79 -4.17
C VAL A 222 4.58 -18.30 -3.90
N LEU A 223 4.16 -19.10 -4.88
CA LEU A 223 4.08 -20.56 -4.76
C LEU A 223 5.45 -21.25 -4.68
N SER A 224 6.52 -20.60 -5.15
CA SER A 224 7.88 -21.12 -5.04
C SER A 224 8.56 -20.73 -3.71
N TRP A 225 7.89 -19.98 -2.84
CA TRP A 225 8.48 -19.59 -1.57
C TRP A 225 8.56 -20.82 -0.66
N LYS A 226 9.75 -21.10 -0.12
CA LYS A 226 9.99 -22.19 0.83
C LYS A 226 8.98 -22.21 1.97
N VAL A 227 8.64 -21.02 2.47
CA VAL A 227 7.68 -20.82 3.55
C VAL A 227 6.26 -21.31 3.21
N VAL A 228 5.89 -21.30 1.92
CA VAL A 228 4.61 -21.80 1.40
C VAL A 228 4.71 -23.29 1.05
N GLN A 229 5.86 -23.73 0.52
CA GLN A 229 6.10 -25.13 0.13
C GLN A 229 6.31 -26.07 1.33
N GLY A 230 6.72 -25.53 2.49
CA GLY A 230 6.96 -26.33 3.69
C GLY A 230 8.24 -27.17 3.64
N VAL A 231 9.17 -26.84 2.73
CA VAL A 231 10.53 -27.41 2.57
C VAL A 231 11.55 -26.55 3.30
#